data_AF-A0A0X3PCP8-F1
#
_entry.id   AF-A0A0X3PCP8-F1
#
_cell.length_a   1.000
_cell.length_b   1.000
_cell.length_c   1.000
_cell.angle_alpha   90.00
_cell.angle_beta   90.00
_cell.angle_gamma   90.00
#
_symmetry.space_group_name_H-M   'P 1'
#
loop_
_entity.id
_entity.type
_entity.pdbx_description
1 polymer ?
#
loop_
_entity_poly.entity_id
_entity_poly.type
_entity_poly.pdbx_seq_one_letter_code
_entity_poly.pdbx_strand_id
1 'polypeptide(L)'
;MGNLRSSNPCSFICASRSIAYFRGSFWHVTDPHIDPNYSCQGSLGNYECDSPLSLWISALNNTRQLRQQPPDFVIFSGDSVAHTESLSRAKFLDVMRSAAKRLRALFPDNQIPIIPVLGNHDTHPSNVLEVNEPAAQKRHEWCGLLATDRDLWADWIALGQPDPAPNATRNSSEVFTSGCFFSRRLNISGGSSLVLISVNGMLWYSNNRKADASLPDPVGQFAWLEATLSRARESNTKVLLICHFPPGATENSPEKYRHFFEKYNQRFLDLLLDNADILIGGLFAHQHTDTFRVLKKR
;
A
#
# COMPACT_ATOMS: atom_id res chain seq x y z
N MET A 1 17.59 5.99 75.78
CA MET A 1 18.04 7.17 74.98
C MET A 1 19.33 6.73 74.31
N GLY A 2 19.36 6.24 73.07
CA GLY A 2 18.92 6.92 71.85
C GLY A 2 20.16 7.37 71.05
N ASN A 3 20.48 6.61 70.00
CA ASN A 3 21.08 7.04 68.72
C ASN A 3 22.58 7.38 68.61
N LEU A 4 23.28 7.16 67.49
CA LEU A 4 23.04 6.49 66.19
C LEU A 4 24.44 6.28 65.59
N ARG A 5 24.81 5.04 65.22
CA ARG A 5 26.00 4.80 64.37
C ARG A 5 25.63 5.13 62.94
N SER A 6 26.45 5.95 62.28
CA SER A 6 26.30 6.29 60.86
C SER A 6 26.52 5.06 59.99
N SER A 7 25.43 4.49 59.48
CA SER A 7 25.44 3.56 58.35
C SER A 7 25.59 4.35 57.05
N ASN A 8 26.57 3.98 56.22
CA ASN A 8 26.71 4.43 54.84
C ASN A 8 25.37 4.26 54.09
N PRO A 9 24.89 5.26 53.34
CA PRO A 9 23.80 5.04 52.42
C PRO A 9 24.34 4.27 51.22
N CYS A 10 23.93 3.00 51.08
CA CYS A 10 23.89 2.37 49.77
C CYS A 10 22.92 3.18 48.90
N SER A 11 23.46 4.06 48.07
CA SER A 11 22.72 4.65 46.97
C SER A 11 22.35 3.54 45.99
N PHE A 12 21.14 3.00 46.13
CA PHE A 12 20.48 2.33 45.02
C PHE A 12 20.21 3.40 43.96
N ILE A 13 21.14 3.53 43.01
CA ILE A 13 20.84 4.17 41.73
C ILE A 13 19.84 3.24 41.05
N CYS A 14 18.55 3.52 41.27
CA CYS A 14 17.50 3.00 40.42
C CYS A 14 17.69 3.72 39.07
N ALA A 15 18.57 3.17 38.24
CA ALA A 15 18.61 3.53 36.84
C ALA A 15 17.26 3.06 36.28
N SER A 16 16.26 3.94 36.28
CA SER A 16 15.20 3.84 35.31
C SER A 16 15.89 4.00 33.96
N ARG A 17 16.31 2.88 33.38
CA ARG A 17 16.51 2.84 31.94
C ARG A 17 15.16 3.25 31.39
N SER A 18 15.03 4.50 30.95
CA SER A 18 14.01 4.83 29.97
C SER A 18 14.32 3.90 28.81
N ILE A 19 13.63 2.77 28.74
CA ILE A 19 13.64 1.95 27.55
C ILE A 19 12.98 2.86 26.52
N ALA A 20 13.81 3.56 25.75
CA ALA A 20 13.35 4.24 24.55
C ALA A 20 12.81 3.12 23.67
N TYR A 21 11.50 2.90 23.71
CA TYR A 21 10.81 2.06 22.75
C TYR A 21 11.04 2.72 21.41
N PHE A 22 11.94 2.15 20.60
CA PHE A 22 12.02 2.50 19.19
C PHE A 22 10.65 2.17 18.59
N ARG A 23 9.85 3.21 18.36
CA ARG A 23 8.55 3.08 17.71
C ARG A 23 8.78 3.18 16.21
N GLY A 24 8.51 2.09 15.51
CA GLY A 24 8.46 2.12 14.06
C GLY A 24 7.41 3.13 13.58
N SER A 25 7.64 3.74 12.43
CA SER A 25 6.75 4.73 11.86
C SER A 25 6.74 4.66 10.34
N PHE A 26 5.59 4.92 9.73
CA PHE A 26 5.45 4.98 8.29
C PHE A 26 4.58 6.18 7.89
N TRP A 27 4.60 6.50 6.60
CA TRP A 27 3.60 7.38 5.97
C TRP A 27 2.70 6.54 5.07
N HIS A 28 1.42 6.86 5.04
CA HIS A 28 0.47 6.33 4.07
C HIS A 28 -0.08 7.51 3.27
N VAL A 29 0.19 7.50 1.98
CA VAL A 29 -0.19 8.57 1.05
C VAL A 29 -0.98 7.94 -0.09
N THR A 30 -2.07 8.58 -0.51
CA THR A 30 -3.02 7.97 -1.45
C THR A 30 -3.80 9.01 -2.23
N ASP A 31 -4.36 8.58 -3.37
CA ASP A 31 -5.37 9.28 -4.17
C ASP A 31 -5.01 10.75 -4.47
N PRO A 32 -3.78 11.07 -4.93
CA PRO A 32 -3.45 12.45 -5.21
C PRO A 32 -4.25 12.99 -6.40
N HIS A 33 -4.74 12.14 -7.32
CA HIS A 33 -5.53 12.51 -8.49
C HIS A 33 -5.04 13.81 -9.15
N ILE A 34 -3.83 13.77 -9.68
CA ILE A 34 -3.19 14.96 -10.23
C ILE A 34 -3.84 15.29 -11.57
N ASP A 35 -4.42 16.48 -11.68
CA ASP A 35 -4.94 17.03 -12.92
C ASP A 35 -3.86 17.85 -13.65
N PRO A 36 -3.33 17.36 -14.78
CA PRO A 36 -2.34 18.12 -15.56
C PRO A 36 -2.93 19.35 -16.27
N ASN A 37 -4.26 19.45 -16.38
CA ASN A 37 -4.97 20.57 -17.00
C ASN A 37 -5.81 21.36 -15.99
N TYR A 38 -5.41 21.33 -14.71
CA TYR A 38 -6.12 22.02 -13.64
C TYR A 38 -6.44 23.47 -14.00
N SER A 39 -7.72 23.80 -14.03
CA SER A 39 -8.23 25.11 -14.49
C SER A 39 -9.22 25.75 -13.50
N CYS A 40 -9.36 25.16 -12.32
CA CYS A 40 -10.30 25.63 -11.31
C CYS A 40 -9.74 26.82 -10.51
N GLN A 41 -10.62 27.50 -9.77
CA GLN A 41 -10.22 28.62 -8.91
C GLN A 41 -9.48 28.11 -7.67
N GLY A 42 -8.29 28.69 -7.42
CA GLY A 42 -7.44 28.38 -6.27
C GLY A 42 -6.11 27.75 -6.67
N SER A 43 -5.00 28.23 -6.11
CA SER A 43 -3.65 27.76 -6.49
C SER A 43 -3.26 26.40 -5.91
N LEU A 44 -3.98 25.94 -4.88
CA LEU A 44 -3.76 24.68 -4.18
C LEU A 44 -4.97 23.74 -4.25
N GLY A 45 -6.01 24.04 -5.02
CA GLY A 45 -7.17 23.17 -5.13
C GLY A 45 -8.50 23.90 -5.05
N ASN A 46 -9.54 23.14 -5.37
CA ASN A 46 -10.94 23.55 -5.35
C ASN A 46 -11.79 22.32 -4.96
N TYR A 47 -12.89 22.51 -4.24
CA TYR A 47 -13.76 21.42 -3.80
C TYR A 47 -14.42 20.64 -4.95
N GLU A 48 -14.51 21.21 -6.15
CA GLU A 48 -15.16 20.61 -7.31
C GLU A 48 -14.16 19.93 -8.28
N CYS A 49 -12.87 19.90 -7.93
CA CYS A 49 -11.81 19.52 -8.86
C CYS A 49 -10.78 18.57 -8.25
N ASP A 50 -10.16 17.78 -9.12
CA ASP A 50 -8.97 17.02 -8.83
C ASP A 50 -7.77 17.93 -8.51
N SER A 51 -6.68 17.35 -7.99
CA SER A 51 -5.59 18.12 -7.41
C SER A 51 -4.70 18.78 -8.46
N PRO A 52 -4.34 20.07 -8.33
CA PRO A 52 -3.21 20.61 -9.06
C PRO A 52 -1.91 19.99 -8.53
N LEU A 53 -0.88 19.89 -9.37
CA LEU A 53 0.43 19.35 -8.95
C LEU A 53 1.03 20.10 -7.74
N SER A 54 0.72 21.38 -7.57
CA SER A 54 1.13 22.20 -6.42
C SER A 54 0.61 21.66 -5.09
N LEU A 55 -0.63 21.15 -5.05
CA LEU A 55 -1.21 20.54 -3.85
C LEU A 55 -0.45 19.28 -3.46
N TRP A 56 -0.17 18.40 -4.44
CA TRP A 56 0.61 17.18 -4.22
C TRP A 56 1.99 17.49 -3.64
N ILE A 57 2.71 18.45 -4.24
CA ILE A 57 4.02 18.88 -3.76
C ILE A 57 3.93 19.45 -2.32
N SER A 58 2.93 20.28 -2.05
CA SER A 58 2.73 20.89 -0.73
C SER A 58 2.46 19.83 0.35
N ALA A 59 1.56 18.88 0.07
CA ALA A 59 1.23 17.80 0.99
C ALA A 59 2.45 16.93 1.33
N LEU A 60 3.21 16.53 0.31
CA LEU A 60 4.44 15.77 0.49
C LEU A 60 5.47 16.55 1.33
N ASN A 61 5.76 17.81 0.99
CA ASN A 61 6.72 18.62 1.73
C ASN A 61 6.35 18.76 3.23
N ASN A 62 5.06 18.79 3.55
CA ASN A 62 4.59 18.89 4.93
C ASN A 62 4.92 17.65 5.78
N THR A 63 5.11 16.47 5.16
CA THR A 63 5.50 15.26 5.91
C THR A 63 6.82 15.43 6.66
N ARG A 64 7.79 16.18 6.10
CA ARG A 64 9.07 16.50 6.74
C ARG A 64 8.94 17.51 7.86
N GLN A 65 7.93 18.38 7.79
CA GLN A 65 7.66 19.34 8.87
C GLN A 65 7.03 18.64 10.07
N LEU A 66 6.11 17.70 9.82
CA LEU A 66 5.41 16.93 10.85
C LEU A 66 6.31 15.90 11.55
N ARG A 67 7.28 15.31 10.83
CA ARG A 67 8.22 14.34 11.41
C ARG A 67 9.62 14.54 10.86
N GLN A 68 10.54 14.90 11.75
CA GLN A 68 11.96 15.09 11.43
C GLN A 68 12.71 13.77 11.21
N GLN A 69 12.34 12.72 11.96
CA GLN A 69 12.91 11.39 11.80
C GLN A 69 12.36 10.72 10.53
N PRO A 70 13.21 10.06 9.72
CA PRO A 70 12.74 9.31 8.56
C PRO A 70 11.81 8.18 9.00
N PRO A 71 10.72 7.91 8.26
CA PRO A 71 9.93 6.70 8.48
C PRO A 71 10.72 5.44 8.10
N ASP A 72 10.31 4.29 8.61
CA ASP A 72 10.82 2.99 8.20
C ASP A 72 10.43 2.65 6.75
N PHE A 73 9.27 3.11 6.30
CA PHE A 73 8.77 2.94 4.93
C PHE A 73 7.63 3.93 4.62
N VAL A 74 7.24 3.97 3.35
CA VAL A 74 6.09 4.73 2.85
C VAL A 74 5.18 3.80 2.07
N ILE A 75 3.88 3.90 2.28
CA ILE A 75 2.85 3.27 1.45
C ILE A 75 2.31 4.32 0.49
N PHE A 76 2.30 3.99 -0.80
CA PHE A 76 1.62 4.78 -1.82
C PHE A 76 0.49 3.94 -2.41
N SER A 77 -0.75 4.16 -2.00
CA SER A 77 -1.88 3.29 -2.39
C SER A 77 -2.61 3.74 -3.65
N GLY A 78 -1.91 4.39 -4.59
CA GLY A 78 -2.38 4.58 -5.96
C GLY A 78 -3.29 5.79 -6.18
N ASP A 79 -3.95 5.76 -7.35
CA ASP A 79 -4.83 6.80 -7.90
C ASP A 79 -4.12 8.14 -8.18
N SER A 80 -3.06 8.03 -8.99
CA SER A 80 -2.17 9.14 -9.32
C SER A 80 -2.80 10.17 -10.26
N VAL A 81 -3.65 9.73 -11.18
CA VAL A 81 -4.17 10.51 -12.30
C VAL A 81 -5.60 10.96 -12.02
N ALA A 82 -5.93 12.18 -12.43
CA ALA A 82 -7.28 12.74 -12.34
C ALA A 82 -8.37 11.88 -13.00
N HIS A 83 -9.63 12.14 -12.61
CA HIS A 83 -10.86 11.56 -13.13
C HIS A 83 -11.16 12.03 -14.55
N THR A 84 -10.38 11.56 -15.52
CA THR A 84 -10.56 11.91 -16.93
C THR A 84 -10.14 10.78 -17.86
N GLU A 85 -10.96 10.53 -18.88
CA GLU A 85 -10.67 9.58 -19.94
C GLU A 85 -10.02 10.27 -21.17
N SER A 86 -9.83 11.58 -21.12
CA SER A 86 -9.40 12.40 -22.27
C SER A 86 -7.89 12.51 -22.44
N LEU A 87 -7.11 12.10 -21.44
CA LEU A 87 -5.65 12.17 -21.51
C LEU A 87 -5.12 11.16 -22.52
N SER A 88 -4.12 11.57 -23.32
CA SER A 88 -3.35 10.60 -24.09
C SER A 88 -2.51 9.73 -23.15
N ARG A 89 -2.17 8.52 -23.60
CA ARG A 89 -1.27 7.62 -22.84
C ARG A 89 0.04 8.29 -22.44
N ALA A 90 0.59 9.17 -23.28
CA ALA A 90 1.80 9.92 -22.98
C ALA A 90 1.59 10.87 -21.78
N LYS A 91 0.56 11.71 -21.81
CA LYS A 91 0.23 12.62 -20.71
C LYS A 91 -0.10 11.86 -19.42
N PHE A 92 -0.82 10.74 -19.53
CA PHE A 92 -1.10 9.84 -18.42
C PHE A 92 0.19 9.37 -17.73
N LEU A 93 1.15 8.88 -18.52
CA LEU A 93 2.45 8.44 -18.01
C LEU A 93 3.27 9.59 -17.42
N ASP A 94 3.21 10.79 -18.01
CA ASP A 94 3.90 11.96 -17.46
C ASP A 94 3.37 12.33 -16.07
N VAL A 95 2.07 12.22 -15.84
CA VAL A 95 1.45 12.43 -14.52
C VAL A 95 1.92 11.37 -13.53
N MET A 96 1.85 10.08 -13.89
CA MET A 96 2.34 8.97 -13.05
C MET A 96 3.82 9.15 -12.66
N ARG A 97 4.68 9.49 -13.64
CA ARG A 97 6.11 9.75 -13.41
C ARG A 97 6.33 10.99 -12.54
N SER A 98 5.54 12.04 -12.73
CA SER A 98 5.60 13.24 -11.89
C SER A 98 5.26 12.92 -10.44
N ALA A 99 4.17 12.16 -10.20
CA ALA A 99 3.79 11.71 -8.86
C ALA A 99 4.92 10.93 -8.18
N ALA A 100 5.45 9.91 -8.88
CA ALA A 100 6.52 9.08 -8.37
C ALA A 100 7.82 9.85 -8.13
N LYS A 101 8.21 10.74 -9.05
CA LYS A 101 9.39 11.60 -8.92
C LYS A 101 9.33 12.48 -7.66
N ARG A 102 8.16 13.01 -7.29
CA ARG A 102 8.01 13.82 -6.07
C ARG A 102 8.12 12.98 -4.80
N LEU A 103 7.56 11.78 -4.80
CA LEU A 103 7.74 10.82 -3.70
C LEU A 103 9.21 10.45 -3.52
N ARG A 104 9.91 10.07 -4.61
CA ARG A 104 11.34 9.72 -4.59
C ARG A 104 12.24 10.85 -4.10
N ALA A 105 11.95 12.08 -4.54
CA ALA A 105 12.72 13.25 -4.12
C ALA A 105 12.64 13.45 -2.60
N LEU A 106 11.54 13.05 -1.98
CA LEU A 106 11.33 13.18 -0.56
C LEU A 106 11.76 11.95 0.24
N PHE A 107 11.57 10.75 -0.32
CA PHE A 107 11.88 9.46 0.28
C PHE A 107 12.78 8.68 -0.69
N PRO A 108 14.11 8.88 -0.65
CA PRO A 108 15.01 8.21 -1.58
C PRO A 108 14.93 6.69 -1.46
N ASP A 109 14.71 6.00 -2.58
CA ASP A 109 14.38 4.58 -2.64
C ASP A 109 15.44 3.66 -1.99
N ASN A 110 16.70 4.09 -1.96
CA ASN A 110 17.81 3.35 -1.34
C ASN A 110 17.90 3.52 0.19
N GLN A 111 17.06 4.36 0.78
CA GLN A 111 17.03 4.65 2.21
C GLN A 111 15.67 4.34 2.82
N ILE A 112 14.58 4.66 2.12
CA ILE A 112 13.22 4.54 2.62
C ILE A 112 12.41 3.78 1.56
N PRO A 113 12.07 2.50 1.82
CA PRO A 113 11.25 1.71 0.91
C PRO A 113 9.88 2.36 0.68
N ILE A 114 9.51 2.53 -0.59
CA ILE A 114 8.17 2.93 -1.01
C ILE A 114 7.45 1.67 -1.50
N ILE A 115 6.25 1.41 -0.95
CA ILE A 115 5.44 0.24 -1.26
C ILE A 115 4.20 0.70 -2.04
N PRO A 116 4.20 0.56 -3.37
CA PRO A 116 3.07 0.98 -4.19
C PRO A 116 1.93 -0.06 -4.18
N VAL A 117 0.71 0.43 -4.38
CA VAL A 117 -0.49 -0.36 -4.69
C VAL A 117 -1.16 0.26 -5.91
N LEU A 118 -1.59 -0.58 -6.85
CA LEU A 118 -2.28 -0.13 -8.06
C LEU A 118 -3.72 0.31 -7.74
N GLY A 119 -4.04 1.57 -8.02
CA GLY A 119 -5.41 2.09 -8.01
C GLY A 119 -6.13 1.93 -9.35
N ASN A 120 -7.43 2.19 -9.41
CA ASN A 120 -8.18 2.11 -10.67
C ASN A 120 -7.84 3.24 -11.65
N HIS A 121 -7.45 4.42 -11.16
CA HIS A 121 -7.00 5.53 -12.01
C HIS A 121 -5.52 5.45 -12.37
N ASP A 122 -4.79 4.45 -11.86
CA ASP A 122 -3.45 4.09 -12.34
C ASP A 122 -3.49 3.10 -13.52
N THR A 123 -4.61 3.03 -14.23
CA THR A 123 -4.74 2.28 -15.49
C THR A 123 -5.17 3.22 -16.62
N HIS A 124 -4.77 2.88 -17.85
CA HIS A 124 -5.11 3.67 -19.03
C HIS A 124 -5.66 2.78 -20.15
N PRO A 125 -6.99 2.78 -20.39
CA PRO A 125 -8.03 3.62 -19.76
C PRO A 125 -8.30 3.28 -18.28
N SER A 126 -8.92 4.19 -17.51
CA SER A 126 -9.17 3.98 -16.07
C SER A 126 -10.16 2.86 -15.81
N ASN A 127 -10.04 2.16 -14.69
CA ASN A 127 -10.86 0.98 -14.39
C ASN A 127 -10.72 -0.14 -15.46
N VAL A 128 -9.59 -0.25 -16.17
CA VAL A 128 -9.37 -1.30 -17.16
C VAL A 128 -8.08 -2.05 -16.85
N LEU A 129 -8.23 -3.27 -16.32
CA LEU A 129 -7.12 -4.22 -16.19
C LEU A 129 -7.59 -5.61 -16.60
N GLU A 130 -6.93 -6.20 -17.58
CA GLU A 130 -7.23 -7.54 -18.07
C GLU A 130 -7.09 -8.61 -16.97
N VAL A 131 -8.12 -9.43 -16.76
CA VAL A 131 -8.12 -10.47 -15.71
C VAL A 131 -8.04 -11.87 -16.30
N ASN A 132 -8.86 -12.16 -17.31
CA ASN A 132 -9.01 -13.50 -17.86
C ASN A 132 -7.94 -13.83 -18.92
N GLU A 133 -7.44 -15.07 -18.90
CA GLU A 133 -6.62 -15.62 -20.00
C GLU A 133 -7.51 -16.03 -21.19
N PRO A 134 -7.06 -15.93 -22.45
CA PRO A 134 -5.72 -15.53 -22.92
C PRO A 134 -5.53 -14.02 -23.11
N ALA A 135 -6.54 -13.22 -22.76
CA ALA A 135 -6.53 -11.77 -22.95
C ALA A 135 -5.74 -11.06 -21.84
N ALA A 136 -4.56 -11.55 -21.47
CA ALA A 136 -3.73 -11.00 -20.38
C ALA A 136 -2.55 -10.15 -20.86
N GLN A 137 -2.33 -10.08 -22.18
CA GLN A 137 -1.16 -9.43 -22.75
C GLN A 137 -1.01 -7.98 -22.28
N LYS A 138 -2.08 -7.18 -22.28
CA LYS A 138 -2.00 -5.78 -21.87
C LYS A 138 -1.80 -5.64 -20.37
N ARG A 139 -2.32 -6.56 -19.56
CA ARG A 139 -1.98 -6.63 -18.13
C ARG A 139 -0.48 -6.86 -17.95
N HIS A 140 0.10 -7.85 -18.62
CA HIS A 140 1.52 -8.15 -18.50
C HIS A 140 2.40 -6.99 -19.01
N GLU A 141 2.02 -6.35 -20.11
CA GLU A 141 2.69 -5.13 -20.60
C GLU A 141 2.60 -3.98 -19.58
N TRP A 142 1.44 -3.78 -18.96
CA TRP A 142 1.24 -2.72 -17.96
C TRP A 142 2.02 -2.98 -16.68
N CYS A 143 1.89 -4.16 -16.08
CA CYS A 143 2.61 -4.54 -14.87
C CYS A 143 4.13 -4.61 -15.12
N GLY A 144 4.54 -5.08 -16.30
CA GLY A 144 5.93 -5.07 -16.73
C GLY A 144 6.50 -3.66 -16.86
N LEU A 145 5.76 -2.72 -17.46
CA LEU A 145 6.16 -1.32 -17.54
C LEU A 145 6.37 -0.72 -16.15
N LEU A 146 5.42 -0.91 -15.23
CA LEU A 146 5.52 -0.43 -13.85
C LEU A 146 6.75 -1.03 -13.12
N ALA A 147 7.06 -2.31 -13.37
CA ALA A 147 8.20 -3.00 -12.75
C ALA A 147 9.57 -2.68 -13.38
N THR A 148 9.62 -2.05 -14.55
CA THR A 148 10.88 -1.86 -15.31
C THR A 148 11.22 -0.40 -15.61
N ASP A 149 10.24 0.50 -15.67
CA ASP A 149 10.48 1.94 -15.81
C ASP A 149 10.88 2.58 -14.47
N ARG A 150 12.11 3.11 -14.42
CA ARG A 150 12.69 3.76 -13.23
C ARG A 150 12.04 5.10 -12.88
N ASP A 151 11.43 5.77 -13.84
CA ASP A 151 10.64 6.97 -13.56
C ASP A 151 9.26 6.59 -12.99
N LEU A 152 8.84 5.33 -13.12
CA LEU A 152 7.60 4.77 -12.54
C LEU A 152 7.87 4.05 -11.22
N TRP A 153 7.79 2.72 -11.14
CA TRP A 153 7.86 1.95 -9.89
C TRP A 153 8.97 0.91 -9.88
N ALA A 154 9.86 0.85 -10.88
CA ALA A 154 10.83 -0.24 -11.02
C ALA A 154 11.69 -0.44 -9.77
N ASP A 155 12.27 0.64 -9.26
CA ASP A 155 13.08 0.59 -8.05
C ASP A 155 12.22 0.28 -6.81
N TRP A 156 10.97 0.72 -6.78
CA TRP A 156 10.04 0.40 -5.70
C TRP A 156 9.63 -1.07 -5.68
N ILE A 157 9.63 -1.77 -6.81
CA ILE A 157 9.33 -3.21 -6.90
C ILE A 157 10.59 -4.06 -6.72
N ALA A 158 11.73 -3.62 -7.28
CA ALA A 158 12.99 -4.35 -7.25
C ALA A 158 13.74 -4.24 -5.91
N LEU A 159 13.67 -3.08 -5.23
CA LEU A 159 14.47 -2.82 -4.03
C LEU A 159 13.80 -3.39 -2.77
N GLY A 160 14.17 -4.61 -2.39
CA GLY A 160 13.85 -5.20 -1.10
C GLY A 160 14.21 -6.67 -1.06
N GLN A 161 14.24 -7.25 0.13
CA GLN A 161 14.32 -8.71 0.25
C GLN A 161 12.97 -9.28 -0.21
N PRO A 162 12.92 -10.11 -1.27
CA PRO A 162 11.75 -10.90 -1.57
C PRO A 162 11.37 -11.67 -0.30
N ASP A 163 10.09 -11.82 0.01
CA ASP A 163 9.68 -12.76 1.04
C ASP A 163 10.17 -14.16 0.62
N PRO A 164 11.18 -14.76 1.30
CA PRO A 164 11.85 -15.93 0.80
C PRO A 164 10.93 -17.13 0.94
N ALA A 165 10.24 -17.52 -0.13
CA ALA A 165 9.62 -18.83 -0.16
C ALA A 165 10.72 -19.88 -0.35
N PRO A 166 10.78 -20.94 0.49
CA PRO A 166 11.60 -22.10 0.17
C PRO A 166 11.09 -22.65 -1.18
N ASN A 167 11.95 -22.63 -2.20
CA ASN A 167 11.67 -23.00 -3.60
C ASN A 167 10.95 -21.97 -4.48
N ALA A 168 10.92 -20.68 -4.12
CA ALA A 168 10.49 -19.65 -5.08
C ALA A 168 11.50 -19.55 -6.24
N THR A 169 11.15 -20.11 -7.40
CA THR A 169 11.84 -19.87 -8.67
C THR A 169 11.55 -18.48 -9.24
N ARG A 170 10.56 -17.76 -8.67
CA ARG A 170 10.14 -16.43 -9.13
C ARG A 170 10.54 -15.33 -8.15
N ASN A 171 11.29 -14.34 -8.63
CA ASN A 171 11.56 -13.11 -7.87
C ASN A 171 10.29 -12.24 -7.77
N SER A 172 10.28 -11.25 -6.86
CA SER A 172 9.12 -10.33 -6.68
C SER A 172 8.73 -9.60 -7.97
N SER A 173 9.69 -9.33 -8.86
CA SER A 173 9.42 -8.70 -10.17
C SER A 173 8.66 -9.64 -11.10
N GLU A 174 8.93 -10.94 -11.10
CA GLU A 174 8.19 -11.92 -11.90
C GLU A 174 6.74 -12.08 -11.42
N VAL A 175 6.51 -12.11 -10.10
CA VAL A 175 5.14 -12.11 -9.55
C VAL A 175 4.42 -10.81 -9.91
N PHE A 176 5.09 -9.67 -9.75
CA PHE A 176 4.51 -8.37 -10.07
C PHE A 176 4.18 -8.24 -11.56
N THR A 177 5.08 -8.63 -12.47
CA THR A 177 4.86 -8.52 -13.93
C THR A 177 3.65 -9.33 -14.40
N SER A 178 3.25 -10.38 -13.68
CA SER A 178 2.05 -11.16 -14.00
C SER A 178 0.76 -10.51 -13.50
N GLY A 179 0.76 -9.96 -12.28
CA GLY A 179 -0.49 -9.62 -11.57
C GLY A 179 -0.55 -8.25 -10.91
N CYS A 180 0.51 -7.43 -10.99
CA CYS A 180 0.66 -6.15 -10.31
C CYS A 180 0.49 -6.22 -8.77
N PHE A 181 0.76 -7.38 -8.16
CA PHE A 181 0.77 -7.59 -6.71
C PHE A 181 2.10 -8.18 -6.29
N PHE A 182 2.53 -7.92 -5.05
CA PHE A 182 3.79 -8.44 -4.50
C PHE A 182 3.82 -8.34 -2.99
N SER A 183 4.80 -8.99 -2.37
CA SER A 183 5.10 -8.85 -0.94
C SER A 183 6.55 -8.44 -0.73
N ARG A 184 6.81 -7.81 0.41
CA ARG A 184 8.14 -7.40 0.83
C ARG A 184 8.33 -7.58 2.32
N ARG A 185 9.45 -8.19 2.69
CA ARG A 185 9.91 -8.22 4.08
C ARG A 185 10.74 -6.97 4.37
N LEU A 186 10.36 -6.23 5.40
CA LEU A 186 11.07 -5.05 5.89
C LEU A 186 11.62 -5.27 7.28
N ASN A 187 12.76 -4.65 7.57
CA ASN A 187 13.25 -4.47 8.93
C ASN A 187 12.74 -3.13 9.44
N ILE A 188 12.11 -3.14 10.61
CA ILE A 188 11.51 -1.98 11.23
C ILE A 188 12.39 -1.53 12.40
N SER A 189 12.45 -0.22 12.63
CA SER A 189 13.08 0.38 13.80
C SER A 189 12.71 -0.38 15.07
N GLY A 190 13.72 -0.74 15.86
CA GLY A 190 13.57 -1.63 17.02
C GLY A 190 13.94 -3.10 16.75
N GLY A 191 14.32 -3.45 15.52
CA GLY A 191 14.90 -4.77 15.19
C GLY A 191 13.88 -5.85 14.83
N SER A 192 12.60 -5.49 14.68
CA SER A 192 11.53 -6.40 14.26
C SER A 192 11.46 -6.51 12.73
N SER A 193 10.94 -7.62 12.22
CA SER A 193 10.57 -7.75 10.81
C SER A 193 9.06 -7.59 10.60
N LEU A 194 8.68 -7.06 9.44
CA LEU A 194 7.30 -6.92 8.98
C LEU A 194 7.20 -7.44 7.54
N VAL A 195 6.17 -8.22 7.21
CA VAL A 195 5.83 -8.53 5.82
C VAL A 195 4.72 -7.58 5.38
N LEU A 196 5.01 -6.76 4.38
CA LEU A 196 4.01 -5.97 3.67
C LEU A 196 3.50 -6.75 2.47
N ILE A 197 2.18 -6.77 2.28
CA ILE A 197 1.52 -7.45 1.18
C ILE A 197 0.73 -6.42 0.39
N SER A 198 1.20 -6.09 -0.82
CA SER A 198 0.52 -5.22 -1.78
C SER A 198 -0.42 -6.06 -2.65
N VAL A 199 -1.71 -5.93 -2.38
CA VAL A 199 -2.79 -6.65 -3.08
C VAL A 199 -3.30 -5.79 -4.23
N ASN A 200 -3.40 -6.40 -5.41
CA ASN A 200 -4.02 -5.77 -6.56
C ASN A 200 -5.54 -6.00 -6.54
N GLY A 201 -6.27 -5.04 -5.97
CA GLY A 201 -7.73 -5.09 -5.91
C GLY A 201 -8.43 -4.92 -7.27
N MET A 202 -7.75 -4.44 -8.32
CA MET A 202 -8.33 -4.36 -9.67
C MET A 202 -8.77 -5.72 -10.21
N LEU A 203 -8.13 -6.80 -9.77
CA LEU A 203 -8.50 -8.18 -10.15
C LEU A 203 -9.85 -8.61 -9.59
N TRP A 204 -10.35 -7.92 -8.56
CA TRP A 204 -11.60 -8.24 -7.85
C TRP A 204 -12.65 -7.12 -7.99
N TYR A 205 -12.24 -5.96 -8.50
CA TYR A 205 -13.04 -4.75 -8.55
C TYR A 205 -14.21 -4.87 -9.54
N SER A 206 -15.42 -4.59 -9.07
CA SER A 206 -16.67 -4.76 -9.81
C SER A 206 -16.83 -3.78 -10.96
N ASN A 207 -16.20 -2.60 -10.89
CA ASN A 207 -16.19 -1.63 -12.00
C ASN A 207 -14.98 -1.80 -12.92
N ASN A 208 -14.12 -2.80 -12.71
CA ASN A 208 -13.10 -3.12 -13.70
C ASN A 208 -13.77 -3.67 -14.97
N ARG A 209 -13.69 -2.92 -16.08
CA ARG A 209 -14.37 -3.22 -17.36
C ARG A 209 -13.92 -4.54 -18.03
N LYS A 210 -12.90 -5.19 -17.48
CA LYS A 210 -12.33 -6.46 -17.96
C LYS A 210 -12.40 -7.59 -16.94
N ALA A 211 -13.06 -7.37 -15.80
CA ALA A 211 -13.33 -8.39 -14.80
C ALA A 211 -14.83 -8.75 -14.81
N ASP A 212 -15.14 -10.02 -14.65
CA ASP A 212 -16.52 -10.54 -14.71
C ASP A 212 -16.85 -11.54 -13.60
N ALA A 213 -15.94 -11.71 -12.64
CA ALA A 213 -16.04 -12.72 -11.60
C ALA A 213 -16.32 -14.14 -12.12
N SER A 214 -15.83 -14.51 -13.30
CA SER A 214 -15.93 -15.89 -13.81
C SER A 214 -14.92 -16.83 -13.15
N LEU A 215 -13.69 -16.37 -12.92
CA LEU A 215 -12.61 -17.18 -12.36
C LEU A 215 -12.74 -17.38 -10.84
N PRO A 216 -12.42 -18.55 -10.29
CA PRO A 216 -12.40 -18.76 -8.83
C PRO A 216 -11.25 -18.01 -8.14
N ASP A 217 -10.11 -17.89 -8.82
CA ASP A 217 -8.92 -17.17 -8.34
C ASP A 217 -8.24 -16.39 -9.48
N PRO A 218 -8.67 -15.15 -9.74
CA PRO A 218 -8.06 -14.26 -10.73
C PRO A 218 -6.53 -14.16 -10.57
N VAL A 219 -5.79 -14.60 -11.60
CA VAL A 219 -4.32 -14.55 -11.65
C VAL A 219 -3.64 -15.30 -10.48
N GLY A 220 -4.35 -16.18 -9.80
CA GLY A 220 -3.83 -16.93 -8.64
C GLY A 220 -3.54 -16.07 -7.41
N GLN A 221 -4.11 -14.85 -7.33
CA GLN A 221 -3.81 -13.91 -6.24
C GLN A 221 -4.23 -14.44 -4.86
N PHE A 222 -5.35 -15.15 -4.75
CA PHE A 222 -5.77 -15.73 -3.46
C PHE A 222 -4.81 -16.85 -3.04
N ALA A 223 -4.48 -17.79 -3.93
CA ALA A 223 -3.53 -18.85 -3.63
C ALA A 223 -2.15 -18.29 -3.24
N TRP A 224 -1.68 -17.26 -3.95
CA TRP A 224 -0.45 -16.55 -3.60
C TRP A 224 -0.53 -15.87 -2.23
N LEU A 225 -1.66 -15.22 -1.92
CA LEU A 225 -1.89 -14.53 -0.66
C LEU A 225 -1.92 -15.52 0.52
N GLU A 226 -2.65 -16.62 0.39
CA GLU A 226 -2.73 -17.73 1.37
C GLU A 226 -1.34 -18.32 1.65
N ALA A 227 -0.55 -18.57 0.60
CA ALA A 227 0.82 -19.07 0.74
C ALA A 227 1.73 -18.05 1.46
N THR A 228 1.58 -16.75 1.17
CA THR A 228 2.36 -15.68 1.80
C THR A 228 2.04 -15.52 3.28
N LEU A 229 0.76 -15.57 3.64
CA LEU A 229 0.32 -15.54 5.04
C LEU A 229 0.78 -16.79 5.81
N SER A 230 0.74 -17.96 5.18
CA SER A 230 1.24 -19.21 5.77
C SER A 230 2.73 -19.12 6.11
N ARG A 231 3.56 -18.62 5.18
CA ARG A 231 5.00 -18.39 5.43
C ARG A 231 5.26 -17.35 6.52
N ALA A 232 4.47 -16.28 6.56
CA ALA A 232 4.58 -15.28 7.62
C ALA A 232 4.30 -15.89 8.99
N ARG A 233 3.28 -16.78 9.09
CA ARG A 233 2.98 -17.54 10.31
C ARG A 233 4.10 -18.49 10.71
N GLU A 234 4.62 -19.29 9.77
CA GLU A 234 5.73 -20.21 10.00
C GLU A 234 7.00 -19.49 10.48
N SER A 235 7.25 -18.29 9.96
CA SER A 235 8.39 -17.46 10.35
C SER A 235 8.10 -16.49 11.51
N ASN A 236 6.96 -16.64 12.19
CA ASN A 236 6.51 -15.79 13.29
C ASN A 236 6.63 -14.28 13.00
N THR A 237 6.38 -13.89 11.74
CA THR A 237 6.52 -12.52 11.26
C THR A 237 5.14 -11.92 11.08
N LYS A 238 4.94 -10.70 11.60
CA LYS A 238 3.67 -10.00 11.45
C LYS A 238 3.48 -9.47 10.04
N VAL A 239 2.22 -9.25 9.68
CA VAL A 239 1.81 -8.84 8.33
C VAL A 239 1.05 -7.53 8.38
N LEU A 240 1.38 -6.61 7.48
CA LEU A 240 0.58 -5.43 7.16
C LEU A 240 0.09 -5.56 5.73
N LEU A 241 -1.23 -5.69 5.57
CA LEU A 241 -1.84 -5.83 4.25
C LEU A 241 -2.23 -4.46 3.71
N ILE A 242 -1.97 -4.21 2.43
CA ILE A 242 -2.33 -2.97 1.76
C ILE A 242 -3.05 -3.27 0.45
N CYS A 243 -4.13 -2.55 0.18
CA CYS A 243 -4.92 -2.66 -1.05
C CYS A 243 -5.55 -1.30 -1.34
N HIS A 244 -5.71 -0.92 -2.62
CA HIS A 244 -6.37 0.35 -2.92
C HIS A 244 -7.84 0.34 -2.46
N PHE A 245 -8.59 -0.73 -2.73
CA PHE A 245 -10.01 -0.81 -2.38
C PHE A 245 -10.24 -1.48 -1.02
N PRO A 246 -11.08 -0.89 -0.14
CA PRO A 246 -11.42 -1.50 1.14
C PRO A 246 -12.43 -2.65 1.00
N PRO A 247 -12.23 -3.82 1.64
CA PRO A 247 -13.16 -4.94 1.61
C PRO A 247 -14.37 -4.71 2.51
N GLY A 248 -15.52 -5.23 2.11
CA GLY A 248 -16.79 -5.00 2.78
C GLY A 248 -17.63 -3.94 2.05
N ALA A 249 -18.59 -3.40 2.79
CA ALA A 249 -19.52 -2.40 2.31
C ALA A 249 -18.95 -0.98 2.43
N THR A 250 -19.33 -0.08 1.51
CA THR A 250 -18.97 1.35 1.60
C THR A 250 -19.66 2.02 2.79
N GLU A 251 -19.00 2.96 3.45
CA GLU A 251 -19.55 3.71 4.58
C GLU A 251 -20.73 4.60 4.19
N ASN A 252 -20.68 5.17 2.98
CA ASN A 252 -21.69 6.13 2.51
C ASN A 252 -22.91 5.43 1.91
N SER A 253 -22.80 4.15 1.56
CA SER A 253 -23.88 3.39 0.92
C SER A 253 -23.73 1.89 1.15
N PRO A 254 -23.79 1.44 2.42
CA PRO A 254 -23.40 0.09 2.80
C PRO A 254 -24.30 -1.01 2.22
N GLU A 255 -25.56 -0.69 1.93
CA GLU A 255 -26.51 -1.67 1.38
C GLU A 255 -26.36 -1.84 -0.14
N LYS A 256 -25.84 -0.81 -0.82
CA LYS A 256 -25.91 -0.69 -2.27
C LYS A 256 -24.58 -0.90 -2.97
N TYR A 257 -23.48 -0.42 -2.38
CA TYR A 257 -22.19 -0.42 -3.04
C TYR A 257 -21.14 -1.23 -2.28
N ARG A 258 -20.49 -2.11 -3.04
CA ARG A 258 -19.27 -2.84 -2.67
C ARG A 258 -18.27 -2.69 -3.81
N HIS A 259 -17.01 -2.47 -3.49
CA HIS A 259 -15.97 -2.35 -4.51
C HIS A 259 -15.71 -3.68 -5.21
N PHE A 260 -15.69 -4.78 -4.46
CA PHE A 260 -15.41 -6.09 -5.06
C PHE A 260 -16.68 -6.82 -5.46
N PHE A 261 -16.55 -7.71 -6.44
CA PHE A 261 -17.58 -8.74 -6.66
C PHE A 261 -17.80 -9.54 -5.36
N GLU A 262 -19.05 -9.87 -5.05
CA GLU A 262 -19.45 -10.42 -3.74
C GLU A 262 -18.61 -11.64 -3.31
N LYS A 263 -18.37 -12.57 -4.24
CA LYS A 263 -17.59 -13.78 -3.96
C LYS A 263 -16.14 -13.49 -3.57
N TYR A 264 -15.52 -12.49 -4.18
CA TYR A 264 -14.14 -12.10 -3.86
C TYR A 264 -14.11 -11.26 -2.59
N ASN A 265 -15.11 -10.39 -2.39
CA ASN A 265 -15.28 -9.63 -1.17
C ASN A 265 -15.35 -10.55 0.06
N GLN A 266 -16.22 -11.56 -0.01
CA GLN A 266 -16.41 -12.51 1.08
C GLN A 266 -15.14 -13.33 1.32
N ARG A 267 -14.54 -13.92 0.27
CA ARG A 267 -13.31 -14.70 0.39
C ARG A 267 -12.17 -13.88 0.99
N PHE A 268 -12.06 -12.60 0.62
CA PHE A 268 -11.02 -11.72 1.15
C PHE A 268 -11.27 -11.39 2.62
N LEU A 269 -12.51 -11.12 3.03
CA LEU A 269 -12.87 -10.92 4.44
C LEU A 269 -12.59 -12.16 5.30
N ASP A 270 -12.95 -13.35 4.80
CA ASP A 270 -12.69 -14.62 5.49
C ASP A 270 -11.19 -14.84 5.68
N LEU A 271 -10.39 -14.60 4.64
CA LEU A 271 -8.93 -14.70 4.69
C LEU A 271 -8.31 -13.71 5.69
N LEU A 272 -8.84 -12.48 5.81
CA LEU A 272 -8.40 -11.54 6.84
C LEU A 272 -8.75 -12.03 8.26
N LEU A 273 -9.97 -12.54 8.45
CA LEU A 273 -10.42 -13.07 9.75
C LEU A 273 -9.65 -14.31 10.19
N ASP A 274 -9.39 -15.24 9.26
CA ASP A 274 -8.68 -16.48 9.55
C ASP A 274 -7.17 -16.29 9.79
N ASN A 275 -6.64 -15.10 9.47
CA ASN A 275 -5.24 -14.73 9.69
C ASN A 275 -5.07 -13.55 10.67
N ALA A 276 -6.09 -13.26 11.47
CA ALA A 276 -6.08 -12.15 12.43
C ALA A 276 -5.00 -12.27 13.51
N ASP A 277 -4.46 -13.47 13.76
CA ASP A 277 -3.36 -13.73 14.69
C ASP A 277 -2.02 -13.11 14.23
N ILE A 278 -1.79 -13.02 12.92
CA ILE A 278 -0.55 -12.49 12.33
C ILE A 278 -0.70 -11.11 11.69
N LEU A 279 -1.93 -10.69 11.36
CA LEU A 279 -2.21 -9.38 10.78
C LEU A 279 -2.15 -8.28 11.85
N ILE A 280 -1.32 -7.25 11.61
CA ILE A 280 -1.35 -6.01 12.40
C ILE A 280 -2.55 -5.15 12.00
N GLY A 281 -2.94 -5.22 10.73
CA GLY A 281 -4.06 -4.48 10.17
C GLY A 281 -4.06 -4.51 8.64
N GLY A 282 -5.08 -3.88 8.07
CA GLY A 282 -5.17 -3.58 6.64
C GLY A 282 -5.23 -2.07 6.43
N LEU A 283 -4.50 -1.55 5.44
CA LEU A 283 -4.59 -0.15 5.02
C LEU A 283 -5.19 -0.09 3.63
N PHE A 284 -6.22 0.74 3.50
CA PHE A 284 -7.05 0.86 2.31
C PHE A 284 -7.26 2.32 1.94
N ALA A 285 -7.76 2.57 0.73
CA ALA A 285 -7.85 3.88 0.11
C ALA A 285 -9.17 4.03 -0.66
N HIS A 286 -9.16 4.74 -1.80
CA HIS A 286 -10.24 4.84 -2.80
C HIS A 286 -11.49 5.62 -2.38
N GLN A 287 -11.88 5.61 -1.10
CA GLN A 287 -13.09 6.28 -0.65
C GLN A 287 -12.94 7.78 -0.41
N HIS A 288 -11.69 8.28 -0.31
CA HIS A 288 -11.37 9.69 -0.05
C HIS A 288 -12.00 10.22 1.26
N THR A 289 -12.24 9.32 2.20
CA THR A 289 -12.83 9.57 3.51
C THR A 289 -11.94 8.95 4.60
N ASP A 290 -11.89 9.60 5.76
CA ASP A 290 -11.23 9.02 6.94
C ASP A 290 -12.20 8.07 7.64
N THR A 291 -11.99 6.77 7.44
CA THR A 291 -12.82 5.71 8.02
C THR A 291 -12.00 4.49 8.41
N PHE A 292 -12.61 3.63 9.23
CA PHE A 292 -12.04 2.34 9.59
C PHE A 292 -13.13 1.27 9.64
N ARG A 293 -12.72 0.02 9.49
CA ARG A 293 -13.61 -1.16 9.58
C ARG A 293 -13.08 -2.11 10.65
N VAL A 294 -13.98 -2.61 11.49
CA VAL A 294 -13.66 -3.65 12.48
C VAL A 294 -14.24 -4.96 11.99
N LEU A 295 -13.36 -5.91 11.66
CA LEU A 295 -13.77 -7.24 11.26
C LEU A 295 -14.01 -8.10 12.51
N LYS A 296 -15.14 -8.80 12.54
CA LYS A 296 -15.51 -9.70 13.63
C LYS A 296 -15.95 -11.04 13.06
N LYS A 297 -15.36 -12.13 13.55
CA LYS A 297 -15.82 -13.49 13.29
C LYS A 297 -17.18 -13.66 13.99
N ARG A 298 -18.20 -14.01 13.23
CA ARG A 298 -19.55 -14.26 13.75
C ARG A 298 -19.60 -15.56 14.53
#